data_AF-A0A0N0V478-F1
#
_entry.id   AF-A0A0N0V478-F1
#
_cell.length_a   1.000
_cell.length_b   1.000
_cell.length_c   1.000
_cell.angle_alpha   90.00
_cell.angle_beta   90.00
_cell.angle_gamma   90.00
#
_symmetry.space_group_name_H-M   'P 1'
#
loop_
_entity.id
_entity.type
_entity.pdbx_description
1 polymer ?
#
loop_
_entity_poly.entity_id
_entity_poly.type
_entity_poly.pdbx_seq_one_letter_code
_entity_poly.pdbx_strand_id
1 'polypeptide(L)'
;MDIETFVNTTSRAWAIPILANLHYGIAGRQAPLLAATGASRTAFGQSMDHLISIGLMERNPGYGHPLRPEFRLTELGVQAAAIASKIDRVTANEDQDLLRRSWTLPVLTAIHRPSQFNDIKRTLRTITDRALSQSLKKMEARSWVQRHVDGAARPPRSIYRAVNTGALISSVAASEVSLVPQR
;
A
#
# COMPACT_ATOMS: atom_id res chain seq x y z
N MET A 1 -1.05 11.16 5.96
CA MET A 1 -0.37 10.01 6.60
C MET A 1 1.14 10.13 6.34
N ASP A 2 2.03 9.67 7.22
CA ASP A 2 3.48 9.64 6.95
C ASP A 2 3.92 8.31 6.29
N ILE A 3 5.12 8.29 5.70
CA ILE A 3 5.64 7.13 4.98
C ILE A 3 5.87 5.90 5.86
N GLU A 4 6.20 6.04 7.14
CA GLU A 4 6.43 4.90 8.03
C GLU A 4 5.12 4.20 8.36
N THR A 5 4.07 4.98 8.68
CA THR A 5 2.71 4.46 8.82
C THR A 5 2.23 3.78 7.54
N PHE A 6 2.52 4.36 6.37
CA PHE A 6 2.14 3.77 5.09
C PHE A 6 2.86 2.44 4.82
N VAL A 7 4.18 2.36 5.07
CA VAL A 7 4.96 1.11 4.98
C VAL A 7 4.39 0.04 5.92
N ASN A 8 4.02 0.42 7.14
CA ASN A 8 3.45 -0.52 8.11
C ASN A 8 2.06 -1.01 7.65
N THR A 9 1.26 -0.13 7.07
CA THR A 9 -0.06 -0.45 6.50
C THR A 9 0.05 -1.46 5.36
N THR A 10 0.99 -1.27 4.43
CA THR A 10 1.14 -2.15 3.26
C THR A 10 1.86 -3.45 3.56
N SER A 11 2.37 -3.66 4.77
CA SER A 11 3.12 -4.87 5.14
C SER A 11 2.31 -6.17 5.06
N ARG A 12 0.97 -6.09 5.07
CA ARG A 12 0.07 -7.23 4.91
C ARG A 12 -0.66 -7.18 3.57
N ALA A 13 -0.66 -8.32 2.88
CA ALA A 13 -1.18 -8.45 1.53
C ALA A 13 -2.64 -7.97 1.37
N TRP A 14 -3.49 -8.18 2.38
CA TRP A 14 -4.91 -7.82 2.28
C TRP A 14 -5.27 -6.50 2.97
N ALA A 15 -4.30 -5.76 3.53
CA ALA A 15 -4.58 -4.50 4.21
C ALA A 15 -5.24 -3.46 3.28
N ILE A 16 -4.64 -3.20 2.12
CA ILE A 16 -5.17 -2.23 1.14
C ILE A 16 -6.54 -2.66 0.59
N PRO A 17 -6.75 -3.91 0.13
CA PRO A 17 -8.08 -4.36 -0.27
C PRO A 17 -9.15 -4.25 0.82
N ILE A 18 -8.82 -4.58 2.08
CA ILE A 18 -9.76 -4.46 3.21
C ILE A 18 -10.15 -3.00 3.42
N LEU A 19 -9.15 -2.11 3.50
CA LEU A 19 -9.35 -0.68 3.71
C LEU A 19 -10.15 -0.04 2.56
N ALA A 20 -9.84 -0.37 1.31
CA ALA A 20 -10.58 0.12 0.14
C ALA A 20 -12.06 -0.31 0.17
N ASN A 21 -12.33 -1.59 0.46
CA ASN A 21 -13.71 -2.10 0.52
C ASN A 21 -14.52 -1.51 1.67
N LEU A 22 -13.91 -1.28 2.83
CA LEU A 22 -14.55 -0.54 3.92
C LEU A 22 -14.89 0.89 3.50
N HIS A 23 -14.00 1.56 2.77
CA HIS A 23 -14.27 2.88 2.22
C HIS A 23 -15.40 2.88 1.19
N TYR A 24 -15.55 1.82 0.39
CA TYR A 24 -16.68 1.64 -0.53
C TYR A 24 -18.01 1.32 0.17
N GLY A 25 -18.02 1.22 1.51
CA GLY A 25 -19.23 0.96 2.29
C GLY A 25 -19.57 -0.52 2.45
N ILE A 26 -18.65 -1.44 2.11
CA ILE A 26 -18.82 -2.85 2.46
C ILE A 26 -18.92 -2.97 3.97
N ALA A 27 -19.96 -3.64 4.45
CA ALA A 27 -20.20 -3.82 5.87
C ALA A 27 -18.96 -4.40 6.55
N GLY A 28 -18.51 -3.77 7.63
CA GLY A 28 -17.34 -4.18 8.43
C GLY A 28 -17.57 -5.47 9.21
N ARG A 29 -17.96 -6.55 8.53
CA ARG A 29 -18.16 -7.90 9.06
C ARG A 29 -17.28 -8.85 8.26
N GLN A 30 -16.85 -9.94 8.88
CA GLN A 30 -15.90 -10.85 8.24
C GLN A 30 -16.44 -11.44 6.93
N ALA A 31 -17.69 -11.94 6.90
CA ALA A 31 -18.22 -12.59 5.69
C ALA A 31 -18.34 -11.64 4.48
N PRO A 32 -18.94 -10.43 4.58
CA PRO A 32 -18.96 -9.46 3.49
C PRO A 32 -17.57 -9.05 3.00
N LEU A 33 -16.63 -8.79 3.91
CA LEU A 33 -15.28 -8.39 3.53
C LEU A 33 -14.51 -9.54 2.84
N LEU A 34 -14.65 -10.78 3.31
CA LEU A 34 -14.07 -11.94 2.63
C LEU A 34 -14.62 -12.10 1.22
N ALA A 35 -15.93 -11.92 1.03
CA ALA A 35 -16.56 -11.99 -0.29
C ALA A 35 -16.08 -10.86 -1.22
N ALA A 36 -15.94 -9.64 -0.68
CA ALA A 36 -15.54 -8.48 -1.45
C ALA A 36 -14.04 -8.47 -1.81
N THR A 37 -13.17 -8.95 -0.93
CA THR A 37 -11.71 -8.98 -1.19
C THR A 37 -11.28 -10.28 -1.88
N GLY A 38 -12.02 -11.38 -1.75
CA GLY A 38 -11.58 -12.70 -2.20
C GLY A 38 -10.44 -13.31 -1.37
N ALA A 39 -10.22 -12.79 -0.14
CA ALA A 39 -9.16 -13.28 0.73
C ALA A 39 -9.54 -14.63 1.34
N SER A 40 -8.54 -15.49 1.58
CA SER A 40 -8.77 -16.65 2.45
C SER A 40 -9.01 -16.17 3.89
N ARG A 41 -9.77 -16.95 4.67
CA ARG A 41 -10.10 -16.63 6.07
C ARG A 41 -8.84 -16.32 6.91
N THR A 42 -7.81 -17.14 6.76
CA THR A 42 -6.54 -16.98 7.48
C THR A 42 -5.81 -15.71 7.07
N ALA A 43 -5.68 -15.44 5.77
CA ALA A 43 -4.94 -14.27 5.29
C ALA A 43 -5.68 -12.95 5.60
N PHE A 44 -7.01 -12.99 5.57
CA PHE A 44 -7.86 -11.90 6.06
C PHE A 44 -7.64 -11.66 7.54
N GLY A 45 -7.73 -12.70 8.38
CA GLY A 45 -7.52 -12.60 9.83
C GLY A 45 -6.18 -11.95 10.17
N GLN A 46 -5.09 -12.44 9.57
CA GLN A 46 -3.75 -11.87 9.78
C GLN A 46 -3.65 -10.39 9.37
N SER A 47 -4.34 -9.99 8.30
CA SER A 47 -4.32 -8.59 7.85
C SER A 47 -5.19 -7.71 8.74
N MET A 48 -6.35 -8.21 9.17
CA MET A 48 -7.26 -7.50 10.08
C MET A 48 -6.63 -7.32 11.47
N ASP A 49 -6.06 -8.37 12.05
CA ASP A 49 -5.38 -8.30 13.34
C ASP A 49 -4.20 -7.32 13.30
N HIS A 50 -3.46 -7.31 12.18
CA HIS A 50 -2.41 -6.31 11.95
C HIS A 50 -2.98 -4.89 11.91
N LEU A 51 -4.01 -4.64 11.09
CA LEU A 51 -4.67 -3.33 11.00
C LEU A 51 -5.20 -2.85 12.36
N ILE A 52 -5.68 -3.77 13.20
CA ILE A 52 -6.08 -3.48 14.59
C ILE A 52 -4.87 -3.11 15.44
N SER A 53 -3.79 -3.90 15.37
CA SER A 53 -2.58 -3.66 16.16
C SER A 53 -1.89 -2.32 15.86
N ILE A 54 -2.01 -1.83 14.63
CA ILE A 54 -1.47 -0.53 14.21
C ILE A 54 -2.49 0.62 14.33
N GLY A 55 -3.66 0.36 14.94
CA GLY A 55 -4.66 1.37 15.27
C GLY A 55 -5.47 1.91 14.08
N LEU A 56 -5.48 1.23 12.93
CA LEU A 56 -6.35 1.59 11.79
C LEU A 56 -7.75 1.00 11.91
N MET A 57 -7.87 -0.10 12.64
CA MET A 57 -9.13 -0.81 12.84
C MET A 57 -9.35 -1.07 14.32
N GLU A 58 -10.60 -1.25 14.72
CA GLU A 58 -10.96 -1.73 16.04
C GLU A 58 -12.09 -2.76 15.96
N ARG A 59 -12.15 -3.66 16.94
CA ARG A 59 -13.33 -4.51 17.12
C ARG A 59 -14.45 -3.67 17.71
N ASN A 60 -15.65 -3.78 17.17
CA ASN A 60 -16.81 -3.08 17.70
C ASN A 60 -17.25 -3.75 19.01
N PRO A 61 -17.18 -3.07 20.18
CA PRO A 61 -17.33 -3.71 21.48
C PRO A 61 -18.78 -4.06 21.85
N GLY A 62 -19.77 -3.54 21.13
CA GLY A 62 -21.15 -3.61 21.61
C GLY A 62 -21.91 -4.87 21.18
N TYR A 63 -22.76 -5.34 22.10
CA TYR A 63 -23.64 -6.49 21.94
C TYR A 63 -24.96 -6.13 21.22
N GLY A 64 -25.66 -7.12 20.67
CA GLY A 64 -27.13 -7.06 20.56
C GLY A 64 -27.82 -6.59 19.26
N HIS A 65 -27.15 -6.48 18.10
CA HIS A 65 -27.85 -6.24 16.83
C HIS A 65 -27.32 -7.13 15.67
N PRO A 66 -28.20 -7.86 14.95
CA PRO A 66 -27.78 -8.82 13.91
C PRO A 66 -27.09 -8.19 12.69
N LEU A 67 -27.17 -6.87 12.52
CA LEU A 67 -26.55 -6.13 11.40
C LEU A 67 -25.37 -5.24 11.81
N ARG A 68 -24.90 -5.32 13.06
CA ARG A 68 -23.81 -4.48 13.56
C ARG A 68 -22.49 -4.84 12.84
N PRO A 69 -21.67 -3.84 12.45
CA PRO A 69 -20.29 -4.11 12.02
C PRO A 69 -19.49 -4.76 13.16
N GLU A 70 -18.77 -5.84 12.85
CA GLU A 70 -17.81 -6.51 13.76
C GLU A 70 -16.53 -5.68 13.92
N PHE A 71 -16.15 -4.95 12.86
CA PHE A 71 -14.97 -4.12 12.75
C PHE A 71 -15.34 -2.69 12.37
N ARG A 72 -14.60 -1.72 12.89
CA ARG A 72 -14.77 -0.29 12.57
C ARG A 72 -13.42 0.33 12.22
N LEU A 73 -13.45 1.30 11.32
CA LEU A 73 -12.31 2.18 11.07
C LEU A 73 -12.18 3.14 12.26
N THR A 74 -10.95 3.32 12.73
CA THR A 74 -10.60 4.46 13.61
C THR A 74 -10.50 5.73 12.77
N GLU A 75 -10.26 6.90 13.39
CA GLU A 75 -10.03 8.14 12.64
C GLU A 75 -8.83 8.03 11.68
N LEU A 76 -7.73 7.43 12.13
CA LEU A 76 -6.56 7.15 11.28
C LEU A 76 -6.91 6.11 10.21
N GLY A 77 -7.72 5.11 10.57
CA GLY A 77 -8.28 4.13 9.65
C GLY A 77 -9.05 4.75 8.49
N VAL A 78 -9.91 5.73 8.76
CA VAL A 78 -10.69 6.43 7.73
C VAL A 78 -9.77 7.11 6.71
N GLN A 79 -8.68 7.75 7.17
CA GLN A 79 -7.69 8.34 6.27
C GLN A 79 -6.99 7.26 5.44
N ALA A 80 -6.55 6.16 6.06
CA ALA A 80 -5.92 5.03 5.37
C ALA A 80 -6.85 4.40 4.32
N ALA A 81 -8.14 4.26 4.65
CA ALA A 81 -9.18 3.72 3.79
C ALA A 81 -9.45 4.61 2.58
N ALA A 82 -9.45 5.93 2.77
CA ALA A 82 -9.54 6.88 1.66
C ALA A 82 -8.36 6.73 0.69
N ILE A 83 -7.12 6.67 1.20
CA ILE A 83 -5.91 6.46 0.37
C ILE A 83 -5.99 5.12 -0.37
N ALA A 84 -6.34 4.04 0.34
CA ALA A 84 -6.47 2.70 -0.24
C ALA A 84 -7.50 2.69 -1.38
N SER A 85 -8.65 3.35 -1.21
CA SER A 85 -9.68 3.42 -2.26
C SER A 85 -9.22 4.20 -3.49
N LYS A 86 -8.44 5.29 -3.33
CA LYS A 86 -7.90 6.07 -4.44
C LYS A 86 -6.90 5.23 -5.25
N ILE A 87 -6.04 4.46 -4.57
CA ILE A 87 -5.08 3.55 -5.19
C ILE A 87 -5.79 2.41 -5.94
N ASP A 88 -6.78 1.79 -5.29
CA ASP A 88 -7.55 0.69 -5.86
C ASP A 88 -8.30 1.12 -7.13
N ARG A 89 -8.92 2.31 -7.13
CA ARG A 89 -9.62 2.87 -8.31
C ARG A 89 -8.76 3.05 -9.56
N VAL A 90 -7.46 3.30 -9.40
CA VAL A 90 -6.53 3.50 -10.53
C VAL A 90 -5.80 2.21 -10.92
N THR A 91 -6.11 1.09 -10.27
CA THR A 91 -5.46 -0.20 -10.51
C THR A 91 -6.43 -1.20 -11.13
N ALA A 92 -6.02 -1.82 -12.24
CA ALA A 92 -6.81 -2.88 -12.87
C ALA A 92 -6.87 -4.15 -12.01
N ASN A 93 -7.95 -4.92 -12.13
CA ASN A 93 -8.14 -6.17 -11.36
C ASN A 93 -7.00 -7.18 -11.56
N GLU A 94 -6.45 -7.28 -12.78
CA GLU A 94 -5.34 -8.19 -13.13
C GLU A 94 -3.99 -7.80 -12.51
N ASP A 95 -3.89 -6.58 -11.98
CA ASP A 95 -2.69 -6.03 -11.36
C ASP A 95 -2.76 -6.00 -9.82
N GLN A 96 -3.90 -6.43 -9.26
CA GLN A 96 -4.12 -6.48 -7.81
C GLN A 96 -3.08 -7.36 -7.09
N ASP A 97 -2.52 -8.38 -7.76
CA ASP A 97 -1.45 -9.20 -7.16
C ASP A 97 -0.17 -8.41 -6.85
N LEU A 98 0.12 -7.38 -7.65
CA LEU A 98 1.29 -6.52 -7.45
C LEU A 98 1.05 -5.54 -6.29
N LEU A 99 -0.17 -4.99 -6.14
CA LEU A 99 -0.55 -4.16 -4.98
C LEU A 99 -0.42 -4.90 -3.65
N ARG A 100 -0.74 -6.19 -3.64
CA ARG A 100 -0.67 -7.03 -2.42
C ARG A 100 0.75 -7.34 -1.97
N ARG A 101 1.79 -6.86 -2.66
CA ARG A 101 3.18 -7.02 -2.21
C ARG A 101 3.59 -5.85 -1.32
N SER A 102 4.25 -6.18 -0.23
CA SER A 102 4.52 -5.23 0.87
C SER A 102 5.23 -3.94 0.47
N TRP A 103 6.10 -4.01 -0.54
CA TRP A 103 6.96 -2.91 -0.96
C TRP A 103 6.53 -2.22 -2.26
N THR A 104 5.52 -2.73 -2.98
CA THR A 104 5.09 -2.11 -4.25
C THR A 104 4.66 -0.66 -4.02
N LEU A 105 3.70 -0.44 -3.13
CA LEU A 105 3.16 0.88 -2.86
C LEU A 105 4.17 1.84 -2.21
N PRO A 106 4.93 1.44 -1.17
CA PRO A 106 5.98 2.31 -0.64
C PRO A 106 7.04 2.70 -1.68
N VAL A 107 7.48 1.76 -2.52
CA VAL A 107 8.48 2.07 -3.56
C VAL A 107 7.90 3.01 -4.60
N LEU A 108 6.67 2.78 -5.10
CA LEU A 108 5.99 3.71 -6.00
C LEU A 108 5.85 5.11 -5.41
N THR A 109 5.53 5.21 -4.12
CA THR A 109 5.44 6.49 -3.40
C THR A 109 6.80 7.19 -3.35
N ALA A 110 7.87 6.45 -3.06
CA ALA A 110 9.23 6.98 -2.99
C ALA A 110 9.79 7.43 -4.35
N ILE A 111 9.33 6.85 -5.46
CA ILE A 111 9.75 7.22 -6.83
C ILE A 111 8.76 8.13 -7.57
N HIS A 112 7.92 8.86 -6.83
CA HIS A 112 7.05 9.89 -7.40
C HIS A 112 7.83 10.91 -8.25
N ARG A 113 9.09 11.17 -7.86
CA ARG A 113 10.09 11.77 -8.72
C ARG A 113 11.15 10.72 -9.10
N PRO A 114 11.73 10.79 -10.31
CA PRO A 114 12.83 9.91 -10.70
C PRO A 114 13.92 9.89 -9.63
N SER A 115 14.24 8.71 -9.12
CA SER A 115 15.09 8.55 -7.93
C SER A 115 16.11 7.44 -8.11
N GLN A 116 17.26 7.56 -7.45
CA GLN A 116 18.28 6.51 -7.44
C GLN A 116 17.95 5.45 -6.40
N PHE A 117 18.55 4.26 -6.55
CA PHE A 117 18.38 3.14 -5.63
C PHE A 117 18.64 3.54 -4.15
N ASN A 118 19.74 4.25 -3.89
CA ASN A 118 20.12 4.67 -2.54
C ASN A 118 19.18 5.74 -1.96
N ASP A 119 18.60 6.59 -2.80
CA ASP A 119 17.63 7.59 -2.34
C ASP A 119 16.30 6.93 -1.95
N ILE A 120 15.86 5.92 -2.70
CA ILE A 120 14.68 5.10 -2.35
C ILE A 120 14.93 4.38 -1.03
N LYS A 121 16.10 3.74 -0.87
CA LYS A 121 16.47 3.05 0.37
C LYS A 121 16.52 3.99 1.58
N ARG A 122 17.06 5.20 1.39
CA ARG A 122 17.11 6.23 2.46
C ARG A 122 15.71 6.69 2.85
N THR A 123 14.79 6.80 1.89
CA THR A 123 13.39 7.17 2.12
C THR A 123 12.65 6.05 2.84
N LEU A 124 12.84 4.81 2.39
CA LEU A 124 12.20 3.61 2.94
C LEU A 124 13.13 2.90 3.93
N ARG A 125 13.43 3.55 5.06
CA ARG A 125 14.50 3.18 6.02
C ARG A 125 14.65 1.68 6.34
N THR A 126 13.57 0.91 6.37
CA THR A 126 13.55 -0.52 6.72
C THR A 126 13.65 -1.47 5.53
N ILE A 127 13.67 -0.97 4.28
CA ILE A 127 13.78 -1.81 3.08
C ILE A 127 15.21 -2.36 2.94
N THR A 128 15.32 -3.66 2.69
CA THR A 128 16.60 -4.29 2.37
C THR A 128 16.94 -4.12 0.89
N ASP A 129 18.22 -4.17 0.53
CA ASP A 129 18.66 -4.08 -0.88
C ASP A 129 18.01 -5.17 -1.73
N ARG A 130 17.88 -6.37 -1.17
CA ARG A 130 17.20 -7.50 -1.81
C ARG A 130 15.72 -7.21 -2.04
N ALA A 131 15.01 -6.70 -1.03
CA ALA A 131 13.58 -6.38 -1.14
C ALA A 131 13.34 -5.25 -2.15
N LEU A 132 14.17 -4.19 -2.13
CA LEU A 132 14.07 -3.10 -3.10
C LEU A 132 14.34 -3.58 -4.53
N SER A 133 15.42 -4.33 -4.74
CA SER A 133 15.78 -4.88 -6.06
C SER A 133 14.68 -5.78 -6.62
N GLN A 134 14.12 -6.67 -5.79
CA GLN A 134 13.03 -7.56 -6.20
C GLN A 134 11.74 -6.80 -6.52
N SER A 135 11.43 -5.74 -5.76
CA SER A 135 10.23 -4.93 -5.98
C SER A 135 10.32 -4.15 -7.29
N LEU A 136 11.46 -3.49 -7.52
CA LEU A 136 11.74 -2.77 -8.77
C LEU A 136 11.67 -3.70 -9.98
N LYS A 137 12.33 -4.88 -9.92
CA LYS A 137 12.31 -5.86 -11.01
C LYS A 137 10.90 -6.36 -11.34
N LYS A 138 10.08 -6.63 -10.31
CA LYS A 138 8.69 -7.10 -10.51
C LYS A 138 7.81 -6.02 -11.14
N MET A 139 7.96 -4.78 -10.70
CA MET A 139 7.21 -3.65 -11.28
C MET A 139 7.69 -3.32 -12.69
N GLU A 140 8.99 -3.46 -12.99
CA GLU A 140 9.53 -3.31 -14.34
C GLU A 140 8.97 -4.37 -15.30
N ALA A 141 8.86 -5.63 -14.85
CA ALA A 141 8.24 -6.69 -15.65
C ALA A 141 6.75 -6.44 -15.98
N ARG A 142 6.06 -5.61 -15.19
CA ARG A 142 4.66 -5.19 -15.42
C ARG A 142 4.57 -3.78 -16.04
N SER A 143 5.68 -3.19 -16.44
CA SER A 143 5.73 -1.81 -16.97
C SER A 143 5.13 -0.78 -16.02
N TRP A 144 5.28 -0.96 -14.71
CA TRP A 144 4.91 0.02 -13.67
C TRP A 144 6.09 0.91 -13.27
N VAL A 145 7.31 0.41 -13.48
CA VAL A 145 8.57 1.12 -13.22
C VAL A 145 9.47 0.99 -14.43
N GLN A 146 10.15 2.07 -14.77
CA GLN A 146 11.19 2.07 -15.79
C GLN A 146 12.53 2.38 -15.14
N ARG A 147 13.54 1.58 -15.47
CA ARG A 147 14.94 1.84 -15.11
C ARG A 147 15.67 2.51 -16.28
N HIS A 148 16.37 3.59 -15.98
CA HIS A 148 17.28 4.28 -16.89
C HIS A 148 18.67 4.32 -16.27
N VAL A 149 19.73 4.12 -17.06
CA VAL A 149 21.11 4.30 -16.60
C VAL A 149 21.62 5.62 -17.16
N ASP A 150 21.87 6.58 -16.26
CA ASP A 150 22.59 7.79 -16.62
C ASP A 150 24.09 7.47 -16.72
N GLY A 151 24.55 7.27 -17.96
CA GLY A 151 25.95 7.01 -18.28
C GLY A 151 26.83 8.26 -18.31
N ALA A 152 26.24 9.47 -18.30
CA ALA A 152 27.00 10.71 -18.24
C ALA A 152 27.44 11.02 -16.80
N ALA A 153 26.69 10.54 -15.80
CA ALA A 153 27.09 10.62 -14.40
C ALA A 153 28.40 9.87 -14.11
N ARG A 154 29.19 10.40 -13.17
CA ARG A 154 30.43 9.77 -12.68
C ARG A 154 30.32 9.52 -11.17
N PRO A 155 30.18 8.27 -10.70
CA PRO A 155 29.99 7.03 -11.48
C PRO A 155 28.58 6.97 -12.14
N PRO A 156 28.37 6.10 -13.15
CA PRO A 156 27.05 5.88 -13.76
C PRO A 156 25.99 5.54 -12.73
N ARG A 157 24.77 6.09 -12.88
CA ARG A 157 23.70 5.96 -11.87
C ARG A 157 22.45 5.35 -12.47
N SER A 158 21.86 4.41 -11.73
CA SER A 158 20.53 3.88 -12.07
C SER A 158 19.46 4.80 -11.51
N ILE A 159 18.60 5.30 -12.39
CA ILE A 159 17.45 6.15 -12.07
C ILE A 159 16.19 5.34 -12.33
N TYR A 160 15.27 5.32 -11.37
CA TYR A 160 13.99 4.63 -11.44
C TYR A 160 12.87 5.66 -11.46
N ARG A 161 11.88 5.46 -12.32
CA ARG A 161 10.67 6.28 -12.40
C ARG A 161 9.43 5.40 -12.48
N ALA A 162 8.34 5.84 -11.86
CA ALA A 162 7.04 5.24 -12.09
C ALA A 162 6.53 5.54 -13.51
N VAL A 163 5.87 4.57 -14.14
CA VAL A 163 5.28 4.66 -15.50
C VAL A 163 3.94 3.91 -15.54
N ASN A 164 3.09 4.21 -16.53
CA ASN A 164 1.77 3.60 -16.73
C ASN A 164 0.92 3.57 -15.43
N THR A 165 0.32 2.43 -15.08
CA THR A 165 -0.43 2.27 -13.81
C THR A 165 0.40 2.66 -12.59
N GLY A 166 1.69 2.32 -12.59
CA GLY A 166 2.61 2.70 -11.51
C GLY A 166 2.71 4.22 -11.33
N ALA A 167 2.66 5.01 -12.41
CA ALA A 167 2.66 6.48 -12.32
C ALA A 167 1.36 7.02 -11.74
N LEU A 168 0.21 6.45 -12.09
CA LEU A 168 -1.09 6.82 -11.52
C LEU A 168 -1.12 6.55 -10.01
N ILE A 169 -0.73 5.33 -9.61
CA ILE A 169 -0.65 4.94 -8.20
C ILE A 169 0.34 5.82 -7.44
N SER A 170 1.52 6.06 -8.00
CA SER A 170 2.55 6.90 -7.40
C SER A 170 2.06 8.34 -7.18
N SER A 171 1.36 8.92 -8.15
CA SER A 171 0.77 10.26 -8.03
C SER A 171 -0.29 10.32 -6.93
N VAL A 172 -1.18 9.32 -6.86
CA VAL A 172 -2.19 9.24 -5.80
C VAL A 172 -1.51 9.12 -4.43
N ALA A 173 -0.62 8.15 -4.25
CA ALA A 173 0.00 7.91 -2.95
C ALA A 173 0.85 9.11 -2.48
N ALA A 174 1.63 9.73 -3.37
CA ALA A 174 2.48 10.87 -3.01
C ALA A 174 1.70 12.14 -2.64
N SER A 175 0.45 12.28 -3.10
CA SER A 175 -0.42 13.39 -2.68
C SER A 175 -0.98 13.23 -1.27
N GLU A 176 -0.99 12.02 -0.73
CA GLU A 176 -1.62 11.68 0.56
C GLU A 176 -0.60 11.25 1.65
N VAL A 177 0.61 10.85 1.22
CA VAL A 177 1.67 10.30 2.06
C VAL A 177 2.86 11.24 2.11
N SER A 178 3.17 11.75 3.30
CA SER A 178 4.36 12.57 3.56
C SER A 178 5.62 11.70 3.56
N LEU A 179 6.58 12.02 2.69
CA LEU A 179 7.91 11.40 2.67
C LEU A 179 8.85 11.93 3.76
N VAL A 180 8.46 12.98 4.47
CA VAL A 180 9.19 13.48 5.63
C VAL A 180 8.68 12.72 6.87
N PRO A 181 9.55 12.02 7.62
CA PRO A 181 9.17 11.40 8.89
C PRO A 181 8.65 12.48 9.85
N GLN A 182 7.50 12.24 10.49
CA GLN A 182 7.09 13.11 11.59
C GLN A 182 7.99 12.79 12.80
N ARG A 183 8.56 13.84 13.40
CA ARG A 183 9.47 13.74 14.55
C ARG A 183 8.75 13.33 15.81
#